data_AF-A0A821ZWT6-F1
#
_entry.id   AF-A0A821ZWT6-F1
#
_cell.length_a   1.000
_cell.length_b   1.000
_cell.length_c   1.000
_cell.angle_alpha   90.00
_cell.angle_beta   90.00
_cell.angle_gamma   90.00
#
_symmetry.space_group_name_H-M   'P 1'
#
loop_
_entity.id
_entity.type
_entity.pdbx_description
1 polymer ?
#
loop_
_entity_poly.entity_id
_entity_poly.type
_entity_poly.pdbx_seq_one_letter_code
_entity_poly.pdbx_strand_id
1 'polypeptide(L)'
;MSNPEQIKHAIEIRSTKPFTDQKPGTSGLRKLTKTFKANQYFENFIQAYFDDLAETMNGKLPTLVVGGDGRHFVREGTRIIIQMAAANN
;
A
#
# COMPACT_ATOMS: atom_id res chain seq x y z
N MET A 1 -28.09 -13.09 8.31
CA MET A 1 -27.39 -12.92 7.02
C MET A 1 -27.53 -11.46 6.64
N SER A 2 -26.44 -10.69 6.63
CA SER A 2 -26.46 -9.25 6.34
C SER A 2 -26.57 -8.99 4.83
N ASN A 3 -27.37 -7.98 4.45
CA ASN A 3 -27.61 -7.56 3.07
C ASN A 3 -26.31 -7.09 2.38
N PRO A 4 -25.90 -7.68 1.24
CA PRO A 4 -24.68 -7.28 0.53
C PRO A 4 -24.73 -5.86 -0.06
N GLU A 5 -25.90 -5.22 -0.17
CA GLU A 5 -26.04 -3.87 -0.75
C GLU A 5 -25.63 -2.70 0.16
N GLN A 6 -25.18 -2.96 1.40
CA GLN A 6 -24.97 -1.90 2.41
C GLN A 6 -23.51 -1.65 2.84
N ILE A 7 -22.51 -2.22 2.17
CA ILE A 7 -21.12 -1.86 2.45
C ILE A 7 -20.75 -0.62 1.61
N LYS A 8 -21.06 0.56 2.15
CA LYS A 8 -20.52 1.82 1.61
C LYS A 8 -19.03 1.88 1.97
N HIS A 9 -18.16 1.52 1.03
CA HIS A 9 -16.72 1.72 1.19
C HIS A 9 -16.44 3.22 1.17
N ALA A 10 -16.03 3.77 2.31
CA ALA A 10 -15.63 5.17 2.42
C ALA A 10 -14.11 5.28 2.35
N ILE A 11 -13.62 6.30 1.64
CA ILE A 11 -12.21 6.67 1.65
C ILE A 11 -11.91 7.40 2.95
N GLU A 12 -10.89 6.95 3.68
CA GLU A 12 -10.42 7.54 4.92
C GLU A 12 -9.02 8.15 4.69
N ILE A 13 -8.88 9.45 4.95
CA ILE A 13 -7.57 10.12 4.92
C ILE A 13 -6.91 9.93 6.29
N ARG A 14 -5.72 9.35 6.31
CA ARG A 14 -4.95 9.11 7.55
C ARG A 14 -3.70 9.98 7.58
N SER A 15 -3.58 10.79 8.63
CA SER A 15 -2.31 11.47 8.91
C SER A 15 -1.24 10.45 9.26
N THR A 16 -0.02 10.70 8.78
CA THR A 16 1.15 9.85 9.00
C THR A 16 2.40 10.71 9.19
N LYS A 17 3.51 10.09 9.58
CA LYS A 17 4.82 10.74 9.69
C LYS A 17 5.80 10.15 8.68
N PRO A 18 6.64 10.96 8.02
CA PRO A 18 7.60 10.46 7.05
C PRO A 18 8.67 9.59 7.72
N PHE A 19 9.19 8.63 6.96
CA PHE A 19 10.32 7.79 7.34
C PHE A 19 11.54 8.13 6.49
N THR A 20 12.70 8.28 7.14
CA THR A 20 13.95 8.66 6.45
C THR A 20 14.68 7.48 5.82
N ASP A 21 14.23 6.25 6.06
CA ASP A 21 14.95 5.02 5.73
C ASP A 21 14.21 4.12 4.72
N GLN A 22 13.19 4.67 4.05
CA GLN A 22 12.39 4.01 3.01
C GLN A 22 12.98 4.11 1.60
N LYS A 23 14.31 4.18 1.50
CA LYS A 23 15.00 4.19 0.22
C LYS A 23 15.18 2.74 -0.29
N PRO A 24 14.54 2.34 -1.39
CA PRO A 24 14.76 1.01 -1.96
C PRO A 24 16.20 0.88 -2.50
N GLY A 25 16.79 -0.30 -2.35
CA GLY A 25 18.05 -0.67 -3.00
C GLY A 25 17.84 -1.25 -4.40
N THR A 26 18.88 -1.85 -4.97
CA THR A 26 18.82 -2.51 -6.30
C THR A 26 17.76 -3.61 -6.39
N SER A 27 17.42 -4.25 -5.27
CA SER A 27 16.39 -5.30 -5.19
C SER A 27 15.16 -4.87 -4.36
N GLY A 28 14.86 -3.57 -4.34
CA GLY A 28 13.72 -3.01 -3.61
C GLY A 28 14.01 -2.69 -2.14
N LEU A 29 12.97 -2.29 -1.40
CA LEU A 29 13.04 -1.96 0.01
C LEU A 29 13.05 -3.24 0.85
N ARG A 30 14.09 -3.43 1.66
CA ARG A 30 14.24 -4.60 2.55
C ARG A 30 14.40 -4.13 3.99
N LYS A 31 13.46 -4.55 4.83
CA LYS A 31 13.47 -4.32 6.28
C LYS A 31 12.98 -5.57 7.01
N LEU A 32 13.21 -5.63 8.32
CA LEU A 32 12.64 -6.68 9.15
C LEU A 32 11.11 -6.59 9.11
N THR A 33 10.42 -7.73 9.16
CA THR A 33 8.95 -7.75 9.14
C THR A 33 8.35 -6.91 10.27
N LYS A 34 8.98 -6.87 11.44
CA LYS A 34 8.55 -6.00 12.55
C LYS A 34 8.55 -4.52 12.20
N THR A 35 9.45 -4.08 11.31
CA THR A 35 9.52 -2.69 10.84
C THR A 35 8.35 -2.39 9.90
N PHE A 36 8.08 -3.28 8.93
CA PHE A 36 6.94 -3.11 8.02
C PHE A 36 5.59 -3.04 8.75
N LYS A 37 5.45 -3.78 9.85
CA LYS A 37 4.22 -3.79 10.66
C LYS A 37 4.08 -2.62 11.65
N ALA A 38 5.11 -1.79 11.80
CA ALA A 38 5.11 -0.71 12.77
C ALA A 38 4.70 0.62 12.14
N ASN A 39 3.90 1.41 12.86
CA ASN A 39 3.71 2.85 12.61
C ASN A 39 3.41 3.26 11.15
N GLN A 40 2.53 2.55 10.44
CA GLN A 40 2.20 2.86 9.03
C GLN A 40 3.41 2.81 8.07
N TYR A 41 4.49 2.10 8.44
CA TYR A 41 5.70 2.06 7.64
C TYR A 41 5.42 1.49 6.25
N PHE A 42 4.75 0.35 6.17
CA PHE A 42 4.44 -0.26 4.89
C PHE A 42 3.50 0.62 4.06
N GLU A 43 2.46 1.17 4.69
CA GLU A 43 1.47 2.06 4.07
C GLU A 43 2.12 3.30 3.47
N ASN A 44 3.03 3.97 4.19
CA ASN A 44 3.74 5.13 3.67
C ASN A 44 4.55 4.82 2.41
N PHE A 45 5.21 3.67 2.39
CA PHE A 45 5.98 3.25 1.21
C PHE A 45 5.06 2.97 0.01
N ILE A 46 3.90 2.37 0.24
CA ILE A 46 2.91 2.10 -0.81
C ILE A 46 2.26 3.39 -1.31
N GLN A 47 1.92 4.33 -0.42
CA GLN A 47 1.37 5.63 -0.83
C GLN A 47 2.37 6.40 -1.70
N ALA A 48 3.64 6.46 -1.28
CA ALA A 48 4.69 7.11 -2.06
C ALA A 48 4.87 6.47 -3.46
N TYR A 49 4.68 5.15 -3.57
CA TYR A 49 4.70 4.45 -4.86
C TYR A 49 3.51 4.83 -5.75
N PHE A 50 2.30 4.97 -5.18
CA PHE A 50 1.13 5.44 -5.95
C PHE A 50 1.25 6.90 -6.35
N ASP A 51 1.82 7.76 -5.50
CA ASP A 51 2.07 9.16 -5.83
C ASP A 51 3.02 9.28 -7.04
N ASP A 52 4.11 8.51 -7.06
CA ASP A 52 5.06 8.43 -8.19
C ASP A 52 4.41 7.89 -9.48
N LEU A 53 3.57 6.87 -9.37
CA LEU A 53 2.79 6.36 -10.51
C LEU A 53 1.78 7.39 -11.04
N ALA A 54 1.08 8.09 -10.16
CA ALA A 54 0.11 9.11 -10.57
C ALA A 54 0.79 10.25 -11.32
N GLU A 55 1.97 10.69 -10.86
CA GLU A 55 2.79 11.70 -11.56
C GLU A 55 3.21 11.22 -12.96
N THR A 56 3.66 9.97 -13.09
CA THR A 56 4.14 9.42 -14.37
C THR A 56 3.03 9.05 -15.35
N MET A 57 1.81 8.82 -14.87
CA MET A 57 0.67 8.29 -15.66
C MET A 57 -0.49 9.29 -15.82
N ASN A 58 -0.22 10.60 -15.71
CA ASN A 58 -1.21 11.67 -15.85
C ASN A 58 -2.43 11.50 -14.91
N GLY A 59 -2.16 11.14 -13.65
CA GLY A 59 -3.16 10.99 -12.60
C GLY A 59 -3.98 9.71 -12.66
N LYS A 60 -3.60 8.73 -13.49
CA LYS A 60 -4.32 7.45 -13.59
C LYS A 60 -3.47 6.29 -13.10
N LEU A 61 -4.01 5.46 -12.20
CA LEU A 61 -3.37 4.19 -11.87
C LEU A 61 -3.59 3.16 -13.01
N PRO A 62 -2.53 2.47 -13.47
CA PRO A 62 -2.67 1.36 -14.40
C PRO A 62 -3.23 0.12 -13.71
N THR A 63 -3.47 -0.95 -14.48
CA THR A 63 -3.67 -2.28 -13.90
C THR A 63 -2.37 -2.73 -13.23
N LEU A 64 -2.42 -3.00 -11.92
CA LEU A 64 -1.27 -3.41 -11.11
C LEU A 64 -1.30 -4.92 -10.85
N VAL A 65 -0.13 -5.56 -10.94
CA VAL A 65 0.08 -6.95 -10.53
C VAL A 65 0.78 -6.96 -9.17
N VAL A 66 0.16 -7.61 -8.18
CA VAL A 66 0.73 -7.75 -6.83
C VAL A 66 1.10 -9.21 -6.60
N GLY A 67 2.40 -9.47 -6.39
CA GLY A 67 2.94 -10.81 -6.17
C GLY A 67 3.73 -10.91 -4.86
N GLY A 68 4.02 -12.14 -4.45
CA GLY A 68 4.85 -12.44 -3.28
C GLY A 68 5.31 -13.89 -3.29
N ASP A 69 6.37 -14.19 -2.55
CA ASP A 69 6.99 -15.52 -2.45
C ASP A 69 6.44 -16.37 -1.30
N GLY A 70 5.34 -15.92 -0.66
CA GLY A 70 4.67 -16.64 0.43
C GLY A 70 5.27 -16.42 1.82
N ARG A 71 6.28 -15.56 1.99
CA ARG A 71 6.83 -15.24 3.32
C ARG A 71 5.79 -14.63 4.26
N HIS A 72 6.09 -14.68 5.56
CA HIS A 72 5.29 -14.01 6.58
C HIS A 72 5.05 -12.53 6.22
N PHE A 73 3.83 -12.04 6.48
CA PHE A 73 3.29 -10.71 6.11
C PHE A 73 2.83 -10.53 4.66
N VAL A 74 3.14 -11.44 3.71
CA VAL A 74 2.66 -11.29 2.31
C VAL A 74 1.14 -11.14 2.22
N ARG A 75 0.37 -12.01 2.89
CA ARG A 75 -1.11 -11.95 2.88
C ARG A 75 -1.64 -10.62 3.42
N GLU A 76 -1.06 -10.12 4.51
CA GLU A 76 -1.47 -8.87 5.16
C GLU A 76 -1.09 -7.66 4.30
N GLY A 77 0.15 -7.61 3.80
CA GLY A 77 0.64 -6.56 2.91
C GLY A 77 -0.14 -6.49 1.60
N THR A 78 -0.47 -7.63 0.98
CA THR A 78 -1.32 -7.63 -0.23
C THR A 78 -2.69 -7.03 0.04
N ARG A 79 -3.32 -7.34 1.19
CA ARG A 79 -4.61 -6.73 1.56
C ARG A 79 -4.49 -5.21 1.72
N ILE A 80 -3.42 -4.73 2.35
CA ILE A 80 -3.14 -3.29 2.50
C ILE A 80 -3.00 -2.63 1.12
N ILE A 81 -2.20 -3.20 0.23
CA ILE A 81 -2.01 -2.67 -1.14
C ILE A 81 -3.36 -2.56 -1.87
N ILE A 82 -4.21 -3.59 -1.80
CA ILE A 82 -5.52 -3.58 -2.46
C ILE A 82 -6.42 -2.48 -1.90
N GLN A 83 -6.47 -2.32 -0.57
CA GLN A 83 -7.26 -1.28 0.08
C GLN A 83 -6.79 0.12 -0.30
N MET A 84 -5.47 0.33 -0.33
CA MET A 84 -4.89 1.62 -0.71
C MET A 84 -5.06 1.90 -2.20
N ALA A 85 -4.94 0.90 -3.08
CA ALA A 85 -5.19 1.07 -4.51
C ALA A 85 -6.63 1.50 -4.77
N ALA A 86 -7.61 0.89 -4.08
CA ALA A 86 -9.01 1.29 -4.17
C ALA A 86 -9.29 2.71 -3.63
N ALA A 87 -8.45 3.20 -2.70
CA ALA A 87 -8.54 4.55 -2.15
C ALA A 87 -7.82 5.62 -3.00
N ASN A 88 -6.93 5.20 -3.91
CA ASN A 88 -6.17 6.07 -4.80
C ASN A 88 -6.76 6.03 -6.22
N ASN A 89 -7.96 6.59 -6.39
CA ASN A 89 -8.72 6.55 -7.65
C ASN A 89 -8.73 7.89 -8.40
#